data_AF-A0A2T6E6J1-F1
#
_entry.id   AF-A0A2T6E6J1-F1
#
_cell.length_a   1.000
_cell.length_b   1.000
_cell.length_c   1.000
_cell.angle_alpha   90.00
_cell.angle_beta   90.00
_cell.angle_gamma   90.00
#
_symmetry.space_group_name_H-M   'P 1'
#
loop_
_entity.id
_entity.type
_entity.pdbx_description
1 polymer ?
#
loop_
_entity_poly.entity_id
_entity_poly.type
_entity_poly.pdbx_seq_one_letter_code
_entity_poly.pdbx_strand_id
1 'polypeptide(L)'
;MSIIEKSDSEILSLALPMINDVVQASNNKDWPTFSKYQRLDEAQDPANQQHVAQLWQNQPLFTSLSLDREILGVLRRGDVAEIVWKQTSTQVSGDYLARYLIAEIEGDIKEVGFVIN
;
A
#
# COMPACT_ATOMS: atom_id res chain seq x y z
N MET A 1 -4.32 -5.16 20.24
CA MET A 1 -5.73 -4.69 20.13
C MET A 1 -5.98 -4.73 18.64
N SER A 2 -6.83 -5.63 18.18
CA SER A 2 -6.84 -6.01 16.77
C SER A 2 -7.10 -4.78 15.90
N ILE A 3 -6.43 -4.68 14.75
CA ILE A 3 -6.59 -3.55 13.82
C ILE A 3 -8.06 -3.31 13.46
N ILE A 4 -8.87 -4.37 13.42
CA ILE A 4 -10.31 -4.29 13.10
C ILE A 4 -11.16 -3.65 14.20
N GLU A 5 -10.67 -3.58 15.44
CA GLU A 5 -11.36 -2.95 16.57
C GLU A 5 -11.20 -1.42 16.59
N LYS A 6 -10.25 -0.89 15.80
CA LYS A 6 -10.01 0.55 15.70
C LYS A 6 -11.07 1.23 14.84
N SER A 7 -11.34 2.49 15.15
CA SER A 7 -12.18 3.35 14.31
C SER A 7 -11.50 3.61 12.95
N ASP A 8 -12.29 4.01 11.95
CA ASP A 8 -11.76 4.37 10.62
C ASP A 8 -10.71 5.49 10.73
N SER A 9 -10.95 6.50 11.58
CA SER A 9 -10.00 7.60 11.80
C SER A 9 -8.67 7.14 12.39
N GLU A 10 -8.68 6.18 13.33
CA GLU A 10 -7.45 5.63 13.89
C GLU A 10 -6.70 4.79 12.86
N ILE A 11 -7.41 3.97 12.09
CA ILE A 11 -6.82 3.17 11.01
C ILE A 11 -6.17 4.08 9.97
N LEU A 12 -6.87 5.12 9.52
CA LEU A 12 -6.34 6.09 8.56
C LEU A 12 -5.13 6.85 9.12
N SER A 13 -5.15 7.24 10.40
CA SER A 13 -4.01 7.94 11.03
C SER A 13 -2.74 7.08 11.07
N LEU A 14 -2.90 5.76 11.18
CA LEU A 14 -1.78 4.80 11.10
C LEU A 14 -1.35 4.53 9.66
N ALA A 15 -2.31 4.30 8.77
CA ALA A 15 -2.05 3.82 7.42
C ALA A 15 -1.61 4.92 6.44
N LEU A 16 -2.12 6.15 6.56
CA LEU A 16 -1.81 7.22 5.59
C LEU A 16 -0.31 7.52 5.48
N PRO A 17 0.47 7.62 6.58
CA PRO A 17 1.92 7.71 6.49
C PRO A 17 2.56 6.53 5.75
N MET A 18 2.12 5.29 6.06
CA MET A 18 2.64 4.09 5.39
C MET A 18 2.39 4.12 3.89
N ILE A 19 1.16 4.45 3.49
CA ILE A 19 0.76 4.53 2.09
C ILE A 19 1.52 5.65 1.37
N ASN A 20 1.77 6.80 2.02
CA ASN A 20 2.57 7.87 1.43
C ASN A 20 3.99 7.39 1.12
N ASP A 21 4.62 6.69 2.05
CA ASP A 21 5.96 6.15 1.86
C ASP A 21 5.99 5.12 0.73
N VAL A 22 5.02 4.19 0.67
CA VAL A 22 4.94 3.17 -0.38
C VAL A 22 4.68 3.79 -1.76
N VAL A 23 3.82 4.80 -1.86
CA VAL A 23 3.57 5.54 -3.10
C VAL A 23 4.83 6.28 -3.56
N GLN A 24 5.50 7.00 -2.66
CA GLN A 24 6.75 7.69 -2.98
C GLN A 24 7.85 6.71 -3.40
N ALA A 25 7.98 5.60 -2.67
CA ALA A 25 8.93 4.54 -2.98
C ALA A 25 8.68 3.93 -4.36
N SER A 26 7.41 3.68 -4.71
CA SER A 26 7.02 3.18 -6.03
C SER A 26 7.42 4.16 -7.14
N ASN A 27 7.12 5.45 -6.97
CA ASN A 27 7.50 6.49 -7.91
C ASN A 27 9.03 6.62 -8.08
N ASN A 28 9.78 6.39 -7.00
CA ASN A 28 11.24 6.46 -6.99
C ASN A 28 11.93 5.12 -7.29
N LYS A 29 11.18 4.04 -7.50
CA LYS A 29 11.70 2.66 -7.64
C LYS A 29 12.60 2.23 -6.47
N ASP A 30 12.25 2.67 -5.27
CA ASP A 30 13.01 2.47 -4.03
C ASP A 30 12.49 1.25 -3.27
N TRP A 31 13.08 0.08 -3.54
CA TRP A 31 12.69 -1.18 -2.88
C TRP A 31 12.82 -1.13 -1.35
N PRO A 32 13.95 -0.71 -0.75
CA PRO A 32 14.06 -0.60 0.70
C PRO A 32 12.92 0.15 1.38
N THR A 33 12.48 1.28 0.81
CA THR A 33 11.35 2.04 1.38
C THR A 33 10.01 1.39 1.07
N PHE A 34 9.86 0.80 -0.13
CA PHE A 34 8.63 0.12 -0.54
C PHE A 34 8.30 -1.07 0.37
N SER A 35 9.29 -1.90 0.70
CA SER A 35 9.07 -3.14 1.47
C SER A 35 9.15 -2.95 2.99
N LYS A 36 9.43 -1.74 3.49
CA LYS A 36 9.71 -1.52 4.93
C LYS A 36 8.57 -1.87 5.88
N TYR A 37 7.32 -1.88 5.39
CA TYR A 37 6.13 -2.24 6.16
C TYR A 37 5.66 -3.67 5.94
N GLN A 38 6.22 -4.36 4.94
CA GLN A 38 5.89 -5.75 4.66
C GLN A 38 6.39 -6.66 5.78
N ARG A 39 5.90 -7.89 5.80
CA ARG A 39 6.50 -8.92 6.66
C ARG A 39 7.92 -9.21 6.18
N LEU A 40 8.77 -9.67 7.11
CA LEU A 40 10.19 -9.89 6.82
C LEU A 40 10.39 -10.92 5.71
N ASP A 41 9.57 -11.98 5.69
CA ASP A 41 9.57 -13.01 4.65
C ASP A 41 9.22 -12.44 3.26
N GLU A 42 8.25 -11.52 3.18
CA GLU A 42 7.88 -10.85 1.92
C GLU A 42 8.91 -9.83 1.46
N ALA A 43 9.46 -9.04 2.39
CA ALA A 43 10.46 -8.01 2.10
C ALA A 43 11.81 -8.61 1.66
N GLN A 44 12.12 -9.83 2.10
CA GLN A 44 13.33 -10.57 1.74
C GLN A 44 13.12 -11.57 0.60
N ASP A 45 11.89 -11.76 0.13
CA ASP A 45 11.61 -12.66 -1.01
C ASP A 45 12.13 -12.05 -2.33
N PRO A 46 13.14 -12.67 -2.97
CA PRO A 46 13.68 -12.19 -4.23
C PRO A 46 12.64 -12.21 -5.36
N ALA A 47 11.67 -13.13 -5.32
CA ALA A 47 10.62 -13.21 -6.34
C ALA A 47 9.68 -12.01 -6.24
N ASN A 48 9.30 -11.60 -5.03
CA ASN A 48 8.53 -10.40 -4.78
C ASN A 48 9.27 -9.14 -5.26
N GLN A 49 10.54 -8.97 -4.87
CA GLN A 49 11.37 -7.85 -5.32
C GLN A 49 11.47 -7.79 -6.85
N GLN A 50 11.72 -8.93 -7.49
CA GLN A 50 11.81 -9.03 -8.94
C GLN A 50 10.46 -8.68 -9.62
N HIS A 51 9.35 -9.17 -9.08
CA HIS A 51 8.02 -8.88 -9.60
C HIS A 51 7.70 -7.37 -9.55
N VAL A 52 7.94 -6.73 -8.40
CA VAL A 52 7.72 -5.29 -8.24
C VAL A 52 8.65 -4.48 -9.15
N ALA A 53 9.92 -4.88 -9.28
CA ALA A 53 10.84 -4.24 -10.21
C ALA A 53 10.37 -4.33 -11.67
N GLN A 54 9.78 -5.47 -12.07
CA GLN A 54 9.18 -5.63 -13.40
C GLN A 54 7.96 -4.71 -13.60
N LEU A 55 7.11 -4.54 -12.58
CA LEU A 55 6.01 -3.59 -12.64
C LEU A 55 6.55 -2.16 -12.83
N TRP A 56 7.52 -1.75 -12.03
CA TRP A 56 8.14 -0.42 -12.15
C TRP A 56 8.84 -0.18 -13.49
N GLN A 57 9.38 -1.23 -14.11
CA GLN A 57 10.03 -1.11 -15.41
C GLN A 57 9.03 -1.02 -16.56
N ASN A 58 7.94 -1.78 -16.49
CA ASN A 58 7.09 -2.04 -17.67
C ASN A 58 5.74 -1.31 -17.62
N GLN A 59 5.34 -0.78 -16.47
CA GLN A 59 4.01 -0.20 -16.26
C GLN A 59 4.15 1.23 -15.71
N PRO A 60 3.97 2.26 -16.56
CA PRO A 60 4.11 3.66 -16.14
C PRO A 60 3.25 4.05 -14.95
N LEU A 61 2.08 3.41 -14.79
CA LEU A 61 1.16 3.65 -13.67
C LEU A 61 1.87 3.50 -12.32
N PHE A 62 2.60 2.41 -12.10
CA PHE A 62 3.23 2.08 -10.81
C PHE A 62 4.45 2.95 -10.47
N THR A 63 4.80 3.91 -11.32
CA THR A 63 5.93 4.83 -11.10
C THR A 63 5.54 6.30 -11.25
N SER A 64 4.23 6.58 -11.32
CA SER A 64 3.70 7.93 -11.52
C SER A 64 2.46 8.19 -10.68
N LEU A 65 2.28 7.45 -9.59
CA LEU A 65 1.13 7.53 -8.69
C LEU A 65 1.06 8.91 -8.02
N SER A 66 -0.12 9.52 -8.01
CA SER A 66 -0.37 10.75 -7.26
C SER A 66 -0.38 10.49 -5.74
N LEU A 67 0.10 11.46 -4.96
CA LEU A 67 -0.05 11.48 -3.50
C LEU A 67 -1.43 11.96 -3.07
N ASP A 68 -2.07 12.79 -3.89
CA ASP A 68 -3.44 13.21 -3.67
C ASP A 68 -4.38 12.03 -3.91
N ARG A 69 -5.27 11.79 -2.96
CA ARG A 69 -6.17 10.64 -2.96
C ARG A 69 -7.52 10.99 -2.35
N GLU A 70 -8.55 10.40 -2.92
CA GLU A 70 -9.90 10.43 -2.35
C GLU A 70 -10.15 9.11 -1.62
N ILE A 71 -10.13 9.13 -0.29
CA ILE A 71 -10.43 7.96 0.52
C ILE A 71 -11.92 7.61 0.37
N LEU A 72 -12.19 6.40 -0.07
CA LEU A 72 -13.54 5.87 -0.28
C LEU A 72 -14.07 5.17 0.98
N GLY A 73 -13.17 4.61 1.80
CA GLY A 73 -13.54 4.04 3.10
C GLY A 73 -12.50 3.07 3.66
N VAL A 74 -12.83 2.50 4.81
CA VAL A 74 -12.08 1.42 5.46
C VAL A 74 -12.96 0.18 5.55
N LEU A 75 -12.51 -0.91 4.94
CA LEU A 75 -13.16 -2.21 5.02
C LEU A 75 -12.46 -3.09 6.05
N ARG A 76 -13.18 -4.06 6.62
CA ARG A 76 -12.66 -5.01 7.60
C ARG A 76 -13.07 -6.41 7.20
N ARG A 77 -12.12 -7.35 7.14
CA ARG A 77 -12.40 -8.76 6.84
C ARG A 77 -11.39 -9.65 7.56
N GLY A 78 -11.89 -10.55 8.41
CA GLY A 78 -11.02 -11.36 9.26
C GLY A 78 -10.26 -10.46 10.23
N ASP A 79 -8.94 -10.54 10.21
CA ASP A 79 -7.98 -9.77 10.99
C ASP A 79 -7.37 -8.58 10.23
N VAL A 80 -7.86 -8.31 9.01
CA VAL A 80 -7.32 -7.27 8.11
C VAL A 80 -8.24 -6.07 8.05
N ALA A 81 -7.65 -4.88 8.11
CA ALA A 81 -8.28 -3.63 7.69
C ALA A 81 -7.74 -3.20 6.32
N GLU A 82 -8.63 -2.79 5.42
CA GLU A 82 -8.32 -2.41 4.03
C GLU A 82 -8.73 -0.96 3.80
N ILE A 83 -7.75 -0.09 3.54
CA ILE A 83 -7.97 1.30 3.17
C ILE A 83 -8.20 1.33 1.67
N VAL A 84 -9.34 1.87 1.25
CA VAL A 84 -9.76 1.93 -0.16
C VAL A 84 -9.80 3.38 -0.62
N TRP A 85 -9.17 3.70 -1.75
CA TRP A 85 -9.18 5.04 -2.31
C TRP A 85 -9.18 5.06 -3.83
N LYS A 86 -9.60 6.20 -4.39
CA LYS A 86 -9.43 6.51 -5.81
C LYS A 86 -8.00 6.99 -6.04
N GLN A 87 -7.24 6.21 -6.79
CA GLN A 87 -5.86 6.49 -7.16
C GLN A 87 -5.81 7.09 -8.57
N THR A 88 -4.95 8.10 -8.72
CA THR A 88 -4.67 8.73 -10.01
C THR A 88 -3.18 8.70 -10.30
N SER A 89 -2.79 9.03 -11.53
CA SER A 89 -1.39 9.12 -11.94
C SER A 89 -1.12 10.46 -12.64
N THR A 90 0.12 10.92 -12.50
CA THR A 90 0.64 12.12 -13.16
C THR A 90 0.99 11.87 -14.64
N GLN A 91 1.02 10.61 -15.10
CA GLN A 91 1.37 10.22 -16.47
C GLN A 91 0.30 9.39 -17.17
N VAL A 92 -0.41 8.53 -16.43
CA VAL A 92 -1.43 7.64 -16.97
C VAL A 92 -2.81 8.16 -16.59
N SER A 93 -3.61 8.53 -17.60
CA SER A 93 -4.98 9.01 -17.38
C SER A 93 -5.90 7.91 -16.84
N GLY A 94 -6.86 8.29 -16.02
CA GLY A 94 -7.89 7.40 -15.49
C GLY A 94 -7.95 7.40 -13.97
N ASP A 95 -9.06 6.88 -13.46
CA ASP A 95 -9.26 6.60 -12.04
C ASP A 95 -9.05 5.11 -11.80
N TYR A 96 -8.23 4.78 -10.81
CA TYR A 96 -7.88 3.41 -10.43
C TYR A 96 -8.36 3.14 -9.02
N LEU A 97 -8.74 1.90 -8.73
CA LEU A 97 -9.13 1.50 -7.38
C LEU A 97 -7.90 0.98 -6.65
N ALA A 98 -7.42 1.74 -5.67
CA ALA A 98 -6.29 1.34 -4.85
C ALA A 98 -6.72 0.89 -3.46
N ARG A 99 -6.03 -0.14 -2.97
CA ARG A 99 -6.37 -0.84 -1.73
C ARG A 99 -5.09 -1.18 -0.99
N TYR A 100 -5.02 -0.80 0.28
CA TYR A 100 -3.88 -1.04 1.16
C TYR A 100 -4.36 -1.83 2.38
N LEU A 101 -3.83 -3.03 2.52
CA LEU A 101 -4.27 -4.01 3.50
C LEU A 101 -3.26 -4.03 4.64
N ILE A 102 -3.75 -3.86 5.86
CA ILE A 102 -2.92 -3.89 7.07
C ILE A 102 -3.46 -4.89 8.10
N ALA A 103 -2.54 -5.54 8.80
CA ALA A 103 -2.83 -6.47 9.90
C ALA A 103 -1.89 -6.19 11.08
N GLU A 104 -2.33 -6.55 12.29
CA GLU A 104 -1.46 -6.58 13.47
C GLU A 104 -0.79 -7.96 13.54
N ILE A 105 0.53 -8.01 13.40
CA ILE A 105 1.34 -9.24 13.40
C ILE A 105 2.43 -9.07 14.44
N GLU A 106 2.43 -9.94 15.45
CA GLU A 106 3.40 -9.91 16.57
C GLU A 106 3.48 -8.54 17.28
N GLY A 107 2.36 -7.78 17.28
CA GLY A 107 2.27 -6.46 17.91
C GLY A 107 2.65 -5.29 17.00
N ASP A 108 3.17 -5.56 15.80
CA ASP A 108 3.44 -4.55 14.77
C ASP A 108 2.29 -4.46 13.77
N ILE A 109 2.03 -3.24 13.27
CA ILE A 109 1.18 -3.08 12.08
C ILE A 109 2.02 -3.35 10.83
N LYS A 110 1.61 -4.34 10.04
CA LYS A 110 2.27 -4.71 8.79
C LYS A 110 1.35 -4.49 7.60
N GLU A 111 1.95 -4.09 6.49
CA GLU A 111 1.35 -4.25 5.18
C GLU A 111 1.24 -5.74 4.85
N VAL A 112 0.06 -6.17 4.44
CA VAL A 112 -0.20 -7.54 3.95
C VAL A 112 -0.76 -7.55 2.53
N GLY A 113 -0.71 -6.39 1.86
CA GLY A 113 -1.06 -6.25 0.46
C GLY A 113 -1.24 -4.81 0.03
N PHE A 114 -0.77 -4.51 -1.17
CA PHE A 114 -1.05 -3.26 -1.87
C PHE A 114 -1.47 -3.57 -3.31
N VAL A 115 -2.70 -3.19 -3.67
CA VAL A 115 -3.29 -3.54 -4.97
C VAL A 115 -3.87 -2.30 -5.62
N ILE A 116 -3.61 -2.13 -6.91
CA ILE A 116 -4.20 -1.08 -7.76
C ILE A 116 -4.79 -1.76 -8.99
N ASN A 117 -6.09 -1.54 -9.23
CA ASN A 117 -6.85 -2.06 -10.37
C ASN A 117 -7.31 -0.95 -11.30
#